data_AF-A0A7W9UZ74-F1
#
_entry.id   AF-A0A7W9UZ74-F1
#
_cell.length_a   1.000
_cell.length_b   1.000
_cell.length_c   1.000
_cell.angle_alpha   90.00
_cell.angle_beta   90.00
_cell.angle_gamma   90.00
#
_symmetry.space_group_name_H-M   'P 1'
#
loop_
_entity.id
_entity.type
_entity.pdbx_description
1 polymer ?
#
loop_
_entity_poly.entity_id
_entity_poly.type
_entity_poly.pdbx_seq_one_letter_code
_entity_poly.pdbx_strand_id
1 'polypeptide(L)'
;MGTFEDEWAQLRQGAPSPVGDMRLASTEAPDQWSGDGGDGVKSDKAAWNAAGASVSGLRSNVTKALTELEHGQRGVESGTAKGVASAKAQGEVYLSWQRYLKAVGERCVALKSRLEKAGNDHYQNDQAMHGAFAGMNDQYRDTPAVGGQSQGR
;
A
#
# COMPACT_ATOMS: atom_id res chain seq x y z
N MET A 1 16.93 6.98 -15.05
CA MET A 1 16.21 5.97 -14.24
C MET A 1 16.27 6.47 -12.81
N GLY A 2 15.13 6.85 -12.22
CA GLY A 2 15.08 7.26 -10.81
C GLY A 2 15.47 6.08 -9.92
N THR A 3 16.08 6.37 -8.78
CA THR A 3 16.38 5.32 -7.79
C THR A 3 15.10 4.88 -7.09
N PHE A 4 15.12 3.70 -6.47
CA PHE A 4 13.99 3.24 -5.64
C PHE A 4 13.59 4.29 -4.59
N GLU A 5 14.56 5.02 -4.04
CA GLU A 5 14.27 6.05 -3.04
C GLU A 5 13.62 7.29 -3.62
N ASP A 6 13.91 7.64 -4.88
CA ASP A 6 13.23 8.73 -5.58
C ASP A 6 11.77 8.37 -5.88
N GLU A 7 11.51 7.12 -6.33
CA GLU A 7 10.16 6.61 -6.59
C GLU A 7 9.35 6.48 -5.28
N TRP A 8 10.00 6.01 -4.22
CA TRP A 8 9.40 5.87 -2.88
C TRP A 8 9.16 7.24 -2.20
N ALA A 9 10.02 8.22 -2.44
CA ALA A 9 9.79 9.60 -2.01
C ALA A 9 8.61 10.24 -2.75
N GLN A 10 8.48 10.05 -4.06
CA GLN A 10 7.34 10.56 -4.83
C GLN A 10 6.00 9.94 -4.38
N LEU A 11 5.96 8.63 -4.12
CA LEU A 11 4.79 7.96 -3.58
C LEU A 11 4.36 8.50 -2.21
N ARG A 12 5.33 8.88 -1.35
CA ARG A 12 5.05 9.49 -0.05
C ARG A 12 4.63 10.95 -0.14
N GLN A 13 5.10 11.69 -1.15
CA GLN A 13 4.67 13.06 -1.40
C GLN A 13 3.24 13.13 -1.96
N GLY A 14 2.78 12.08 -2.66
CA GLY A 14 1.39 11.92 -3.08
C GLY A 14 0.48 11.32 -2.00
N ALA A 15 1.04 10.84 -0.89
CA ALA A 15 0.27 10.37 0.27
C ALA A 15 0.07 11.52 1.26
N PRO A 16 -1.10 11.63 1.91
CA PRO A 16 -1.28 12.58 3.00
C PRO A 16 -0.22 12.34 4.10
N SER A 17 0.36 13.43 4.59
CA SER A 17 1.55 13.45 5.47
C SER A 17 1.49 12.45 6.64
N PRO A 18 2.59 11.73 6.97
CA PRO A 18 2.56 10.68 8.02
C PRO A 18 2.45 11.18 9.47
N VAL A 19 2.47 12.49 9.74
CA VAL A 19 2.50 13.05 11.11
C VAL A 19 1.67 14.33 11.26
N GLY A 20 0.73 14.59 10.35
CA GLY A 20 -0.20 15.72 10.48
C GLY A 20 -1.57 15.28 9.98
N ASP A 21 -2.51 15.13 10.93
CA ASP A 21 -3.94 14.92 10.72
C ASP A 21 -4.42 13.55 10.21
N MET A 22 -3.88 12.46 10.76
CA MET A 22 -4.72 11.26 10.98
C MET A 22 -5.69 11.52 12.14
N ARG A 23 -6.70 12.38 11.91
CA ARG A 23 -7.74 12.67 12.89
C ARG A 23 -8.87 11.65 12.70
N LEU A 24 -8.92 10.64 13.56
CA LEU A 24 -10.06 9.73 13.66
C LEU A 24 -11.30 10.57 13.99
N ALA A 25 -12.35 10.45 13.18
CA ALA A 25 -13.55 11.29 13.21
C ALA A 25 -14.47 11.11 14.45
N SER A 26 -13.95 10.65 15.59
CA SER A 26 -14.77 10.28 16.74
C SER A 26 -14.23 10.70 18.11
N THR A 27 -13.29 11.64 18.16
CA THR A 27 -12.96 12.30 19.45
C THR A 27 -13.25 13.79 19.33
N GLU A 28 -14.39 14.12 19.92
CA GLU A 28 -15.09 15.40 19.94
C GLU A 28 -14.26 16.53 20.55
N ALA A 29 -14.47 17.75 20.04
CA ALA A 29 -14.55 18.93 20.88
C ALA A 29 -15.95 19.54 20.63
N PRO A 30 -16.64 20.03 21.68
CA PRO A 30 -17.98 20.55 21.53
C PRO A 30 -17.96 21.89 20.80
N ASP A 31 -19.05 22.18 20.10
CA ASP A 31 -19.42 23.52 19.62
C ASP A 31 -18.79 24.02 18.31
N GLN A 32 -18.96 23.30 17.19
CA GLN A 32 -19.15 23.98 15.89
C GLN A 32 -19.72 23.04 14.82
N TRP A 33 -21.04 22.93 14.71
CA TRP A 33 -21.68 22.36 13.51
C TRP A 33 -21.87 23.45 12.46
N SER A 34 -20.76 23.94 11.90
CA SER A 34 -20.77 24.85 10.76
C SER A 34 -19.52 24.65 9.90
N GLY A 35 -19.72 24.08 8.71
CA GLY A 35 -18.83 24.28 7.57
C GLY A 35 -17.67 23.29 7.44
N ASP A 36 -17.71 22.57 6.33
CA ASP A 36 -16.64 21.74 5.78
C ASP A 36 -16.24 20.57 6.69
N GLY A 37 -16.95 19.45 6.54
CA GLY A 37 -16.46 18.16 7.01
C GLY A 37 -15.10 17.94 6.37
N GLY A 38 -14.05 18.23 7.13
CA GLY A 38 -12.66 18.11 6.67
C GLY A 38 -12.50 16.77 5.96
N ASP A 39 -11.83 16.81 4.81
CA ASP A 39 -11.70 15.69 3.89
C ASP A 39 -11.34 14.44 4.69
N GLY A 40 -12.35 13.62 5.00
CA GLY A 40 -12.17 12.43 5.82
C GLY A 40 -11.14 11.55 5.14
N VAL A 41 -10.59 10.57 5.85
CA VAL A 41 -9.74 9.55 5.22
C VAL A 41 -10.58 8.83 4.15
N LYS A 42 -10.59 9.38 2.93
CA LYS A 42 -11.23 8.80 1.77
C LYS A 42 -10.45 7.54 1.47
N SER A 43 -11.13 6.44 1.21
CA SER A 43 -10.44 5.30 0.66
C SER A 43 -9.95 5.63 -0.74
N ASP A 44 -8.68 6.02 -0.82
CA ASP A 44 -8.06 6.23 -2.10
C ASP A 44 -7.65 4.86 -2.66
N LYS A 45 -8.61 4.24 -3.38
CA LYS A 45 -8.39 3.01 -4.12
C LYS A 45 -7.16 3.11 -5.03
N ALA A 46 -6.86 4.29 -5.58
CA ALA A 46 -5.68 4.50 -6.41
C ALA A 46 -4.39 4.40 -5.59
N ALA A 47 -4.35 4.94 -4.37
CA ALA A 47 -3.20 4.81 -3.47
C ALA A 47 -2.92 3.34 -3.10
N TRP A 48 -3.96 2.55 -2.78
CA TRP A 48 -3.81 1.12 -2.49
C TRP A 48 -3.31 0.33 -3.71
N ASN A 49 -3.84 0.63 -4.90
CA ASN A 49 -3.39 0.03 -6.15
C ASN A 49 -1.95 0.42 -6.49
N ALA A 50 -1.57 1.68 -6.28
CA ALA A 50 -0.21 2.17 -6.48
C ALA A 50 0.78 1.44 -5.57
N ALA A 51 0.45 1.29 -4.29
CA ALA A 51 1.26 0.49 -3.36
C ALA A 51 1.39 -0.98 -3.83
N GLY A 52 0.29 -1.59 -4.29
CA GLY A 52 0.31 -2.93 -4.90
C GLY A 52 1.22 -3.03 -6.13
N ALA A 53 1.22 -2.00 -6.98
CA ALA A 53 2.10 -1.90 -8.15
C ALA A 53 3.58 -1.79 -7.75
N SER A 54 3.92 -0.96 -6.76
CA SER A 54 5.28 -0.84 -6.24
C SER A 54 5.81 -2.18 -5.68
N VAL A 55 4.97 -2.91 -4.94
CA VAL A 55 5.32 -4.26 -4.45
C VAL A 55 5.53 -5.24 -5.62
N SER A 56 4.76 -5.12 -6.69
CA SER A 56 4.99 -5.88 -7.93
C SER A 56 6.32 -5.54 -8.60
N GLY A 57 6.71 -4.25 -8.58
CA GLY A 57 8.03 -3.79 -9.02
C GLY A 57 9.17 -4.42 -8.22
N LEU A 58 9.06 -4.41 -6.90
CA LEU A 58 10.03 -5.07 -6.00
C LEU A 58 10.16 -6.56 -6.31
N ARG A 59 9.04 -7.27 -6.46
CA ARG A 59 9.05 -8.70 -6.85
C ARG A 59 9.83 -8.91 -8.14
N SER A 60 9.62 -8.03 -9.13
CA SER A 60 10.29 -8.15 -10.43
C SER A 60 11.80 -7.97 -10.31
N ASN A 61 12.26 -7.05 -9.46
CA ASN A 61 13.67 -6.88 -9.15
C ASN A 61 14.25 -8.09 -8.40
N VAL A 62 13.50 -8.69 -7.47
CA VAL A 62 13.88 -9.93 -6.78
C VAL A 62 14.04 -11.08 -7.77
N THR A 63 13.12 -11.23 -8.73
CA THR A 63 13.23 -12.24 -9.79
C THR A 63 14.48 -12.03 -10.65
N LYS A 64 14.79 -10.78 -11.04
CA LYS A 64 16.03 -10.47 -11.77
C LYS A 64 17.27 -10.83 -10.96
N ALA A 65 17.30 -10.45 -9.68
CA ALA A 65 18.42 -10.77 -8.79
C ALA A 65 18.62 -12.29 -8.65
N LEU A 66 17.53 -13.08 -8.61
CA LEU A 66 17.60 -14.54 -8.58
C LEU A 66 18.25 -15.10 -9.86
N THR A 67 17.85 -14.60 -11.04
CA THR A 67 18.44 -14.99 -12.33
C THR A 67 19.93 -14.67 -12.40
N GLU A 68 20.33 -13.48 -11.95
CA GLU A 68 21.74 -13.07 -11.91
C GLU A 68 22.55 -13.93 -10.93
N LEU A 69 21.97 -14.23 -9.76
CA LEU A 69 22.59 -15.12 -8.76
C LEU A 69 22.78 -16.54 -9.33
N GLU A 70 21.77 -17.08 -10.00
CA GLU A 70 21.85 -18.37 -10.70
C GLU A 70 22.90 -18.33 -11.81
N HIS A 71 23.04 -17.22 -12.52
CA HIS A 71 24.05 -17.06 -13.55
C HIS A 71 25.47 -17.07 -12.98
N GLY A 72 25.72 -16.30 -11.92
CA GLY A 72 27.01 -16.23 -11.24
C GLY A 72 27.44 -17.57 -10.64
N GLN A 73 26.49 -18.38 -10.16
CA GLN A 73 26.78 -19.68 -9.55
C GLN A 73 27.26 -20.75 -10.55
N ARG A 74 26.80 -20.71 -11.82
CA ARG A 74 27.11 -21.76 -12.82
C ARG A 74 28.61 -22.03 -13.01
N GLY A 75 29.46 -21.01 -12.84
CA GLY A 75 30.92 -21.15 -12.98
C GLY A 75 31.62 -21.84 -11.80
N VAL A 76 31.01 -21.81 -10.62
CA VAL A 76 31.57 -22.44 -9.40
C VAL A 76 31.36 -23.96 -9.42
N GLU A 77 30.23 -24.42 -9.96
CA GLU A 77 29.85 -25.85 -9.96
C GLU A 77 30.52 -26.67 -11.08
N SER A 78 30.89 -25.98 -12.18
CA SER A 78 31.45 -26.59 -13.39
C SER A 78 32.95 -26.36 -13.57
N GLY A 79 33.58 -25.49 -12.77
CA GLY A 79 34.96 -25.04 -12.93
C GLY A 79 36.01 -25.77 -12.10
N THR A 80 37.26 -25.30 -12.22
CA THR A 80 38.46 -25.80 -11.51
C THR A 80 38.39 -25.68 -9.98
N ALA A 81 37.41 -24.96 -9.45
CA ALA A 81 37.17 -24.81 -8.02
C ALA A 81 36.49 -26.03 -7.36
N LYS A 82 36.05 -27.00 -8.17
CA LYS A 82 35.36 -28.21 -7.69
C LYS A 82 36.27 -29.01 -6.76
N GLY A 83 35.89 -29.10 -5.48
CA GLY A 83 36.65 -29.81 -4.44
C GLY A 83 37.38 -28.92 -3.43
N VAL A 84 37.40 -27.60 -3.63
CA VAL A 84 37.96 -26.67 -2.64
C VAL A 84 36.89 -26.26 -1.62
N ALA A 85 37.26 -26.16 -0.34
CA ALA A 85 36.33 -25.84 0.74
C ALA A 85 35.57 -24.51 0.52
N SER A 86 36.22 -23.53 -0.09
CA SER A 86 35.59 -22.24 -0.44
C SER A 86 34.46 -22.39 -1.46
N ALA A 87 34.60 -23.28 -2.45
CA ALA A 87 33.55 -23.54 -3.44
C ALA A 87 32.31 -24.20 -2.79
N LYS A 88 32.52 -25.12 -1.85
CA LYS A 88 31.44 -25.70 -1.05
C LYS A 88 30.71 -24.63 -0.23
N ALA A 89 31.46 -23.81 0.52
CA ALA A 89 30.90 -22.73 1.31
C ALA A 89 30.11 -21.73 0.45
N GLN A 90 30.64 -21.38 -0.73
CA GLN A 90 29.93 -20.54 -1.69
C GLN A 90 28.60 -21.16 -2.15
N GLY A 91 28.56 -22.46 -2.43
CA GLY A 91 27.33 -23.16 -2.79
C GLY A 91 26.28 -23.12 -1.67
N GLU A 92 26.69 -23.26 -0.41
CA GLU A 92 25.78 -23.16 0.74
C GLU A 92 25.21 -21.74 0.89
N VAL A 93 26.04 -20.71 0.71
CA VAL A 93 25.61 -19.30 0.69
C VAL A 93 24.63 -19.05 -0.45
N TYR A 94 24.95 -19.51 -1.66
CA TYR A 94 24.07 -19.41 -2.83
C TYR A 94 22.69 -20.01 -2.54
N LEU A 95 22.63 -21.24 -2.03
CA LEU A 95 21.37 -21.90 -1.72
C LEU A 95 20.57 -21.15 -0.63
N SER A 96 21.24 -20.56 0.35
CA SER A 96 20.60 -19.73 1.37
C SER A 96 19.94 -18.49 0.76
N TRP A 97 20.68 -17.75 -0.08
CA TRP A 97 20.17 -16.58 -0.78
C TRP A 97 19.06 -16.92 -1.76
N GLN A 98 19.19 -18.02 -2.50
CA GLN A 98 18.16 -18.48 -3.43
C GLN A 98 16.84 -18.75 -2.70
N ARG A 99 16.88 -19.44 -1.55
CA ARG A 99 15.69 -19.67 -0.73
C ARG A 99 15.10 -18.37 -0.20
N TYR A 100 15.94 -17.48 0.33
CA TYR A 100 15.49 -16.22 0.88
C TYR A 100 14.80 -15.34 -0.18
N LEU A 101 15.42 -15.16 -1.35
CA LEU A 101 14.86 -14.33 -2.43
C LEU A 101 13.56 -14.91 -2.98
N LYS A 102 13.44 -16.25 -3.10
CA LYS A 102 12.17 -16.90 -3.45
C LYS A 102 11.07 -16.56 -2.44
N ALA A 103 11.36 -16.70 -1.14
CA ALA A 103 10.41 -16.37 -0.08
C ALA A 103 10.01 -14.88 -0.07
N VAL A 104 10.95 -13.96 -0.34
CA VAL A 104 10.64 -12.53 -0.49
C VAL A 104 9.71 -12.31 -1.69
N GLY A 105 9.95 -12.98 -2.82
CA GLY A 105 9.08 -12.92 -3.99
C GLY A 105 7.65 -13.36 -3.68
N GLU A 106 7.47 -14.45 -2.94
CA GLU A 106 6.16 -14.94 -2.48
C GLU A 106 5.47 -13.95 -1.54
N ARG A 107 6.22 -13.36 -0.59
CA ARG A 107 5.70 -12.32 0.30
C ARG A 107 5.22 -11.10 -0.47
N CYS A 108 5.92 -10.70 -1.54
CA CYS A 108 5.47 -9.61 -2.40
C CYS A 108 4.14 -9.95 -3.09
N VAL A 109 3.95 -11.18 -3.57
CA VAL A 109 2.66 -11.63 -4.15
C VAL A 109 1.54 -11.53 -3.11
N ALA A 110 1.77 -12.07 -1.91
CA ALA A 110 0.78 -12.04 -0.84
C ALA A 110 0.44 -10.61 -0.40
N LEU A 111 1.46 -9.74 -0.26
CA LEU A 111 1.26 -8.35 0.14
C LEU A 111 0.50 -7.57 -0.93
N LYS A 112 0.86 -7.70 -2.21
CA LYS A 112 0.13 -7.07 -3.31
C LYS A 112 -1.36 -7.41 -3.27
N SER A 113 -1.69 -8.70 -3.19
CA SER A 113 -3.08 -9.16 -3.15
C SER A 113 -3.86 -8.58 -1.96
N ARG A 114 -3.21 -8.46 -0.79
CA ARG A 114 -3.83 -7.86 0.40
C ARG A 114 -4.06 -6.36 0.23
N LEU A 115 -3.13 -5.63 -0.37
CA LEU A 115 -3.27 -4.20 -0.65
C LEU A 115 -4.41 -3.93 -1.63
N GLU A 116 -4.48 -4.69 -2.72
CA GLU A 116 -5.55 -4.59 -3.72
C GLU A 116 -6.92 -4.90 -3.10
N LYS A 117 -7.00 -5.94 -2.26
CA LYS A 117 -8.23 -6.29 -1.54
C LYS A 117 -8.66 -5.17 -0.57
N ALA A 118 -7.74 -4.66 0.24
CA ALA A 118 -8.03 -3.58 1.17
C ALA A 118 -8.56 -2.33 0.44
N GLY A 119 -7.89 -1.92 -0.65
CA GLY A 119 -8.34 -0.80 -1.47
C GLY A 119 -9.72 -1.00 -2.08
N ASN A 120 -10.05 -2.22 -2.53
CA ASN A 120 -11.38 -2.53 -3.04
C ASN A 120 -12.45 -2.50 -1.94
N ASP A 121 -12.19 -3.15 -0.80
CA ASP A 121 -13.17 -3.26 0.29
C ASP A 121 -13.48 -1.88 0.90
N HIS A 122 -12.46 -1.04 1.09
CA HIS A 122 -12.67 0.32 1.56
C HIS A 122 -13.47 1.16 0.55
N TYR A 123 -13.16 1.05 -0.74
CA TYR A 123 -13.92 1.76 -1.79
C TYR A 123 -15.40 1.37 -1.82
N GLN A 124 -15.69 0.07 -1.70
CA GLN A 124 -17.06 -0.42 -1.66
C GLN A 124 -17.81 0.06 -0.41
N ASN A 125 -17.13 0.11 0.74
CA ASN A 125 -17.72 0.62 1.98
C ASN A 125 -18.07 2.10 1.85
N ASP A 126 -17.15 2.93 1.35
CA ASP A 126 -17.41 4.37 1.13
C ASP A 126 -18.59 4.58 0.19
N GLN A 127 -18.67 3.84 -0.91
CA GLN A 127 -19.81 3.90 -1.84
C GLN A 127 -21.13 3.50 -1.18
N ALA A 128 -21.12 2.46 -0.35
CA ALA A 128 -22.31 2.02 0.38
C ALA A 128 -22.76 3.06 1.41
N MET A 129 -21.82 3.67 2.15
CA MET A 129 -22.12 4.76 3.08
C MET A 129 -22.71 5.96 2.35
N HIS A 130 -22.09 6.42 1.26
CA HIS A 130 -22.62 7.52 0.44
C HIS A 130 -24.03 7.21 -0.07
N GLY A 131 -24.28 6.00 -0.57
CA GLY A 131 -25.60 5.57 -1.02
C GLY A 131 -26.65 5.57 0.10
N ALA A 132 -26.28 5.13 1.30
CA ALA A 132 -27.18 5.13 2.47
C ALA A 132 -27.57 6.57 2.88
N PHE A 133 -26.60 7.49 2.95
CA PHE A 133 -26.88 8.89 3.27
C PHE A 133 -27.68 9.60 2.17
N ALA A 134 -27.38 9.32 0.89
CA ALA A 134 -28.18 9.86 -0.22
C ALA A 134 -29.63 9.38 -0.15
N GLY A 135 -29.85 8.07 0.11
CA GLY A 135 -31.20 7.52 0.29
C GLY A 135 -31.94 8.13 1.48
N MET A 136 -31.25 8.39 2.59
CA MET A 136 -31.84 9.07 3.75
C MET A 136 -32.23 10.52 3.42
N ASN A 137 -31.35 11.25 2.71
CA ASN A 137 -31.64 12.62 2.26
C ASN A 137 -32.85 12.66 1.31
N ASP A 138 -32.98 11.68 0.41
CA ASP A 138 -34.14 11.58 -0.47
C ASP A 138 -35.44 11.25 0.30
N GLN A 139 -35.36 10.34 1.28
CA GLN A 139 -36.49 9.94 2.11
C GLN A 139 -37.04 11.09 2.96
N TYR A 140 -36.17 11.96 3.49
CA TYR A 140 -36.55 13.07 4.36
C TYR A 140 -36.47 14.44 3.67
N ARG A 141 -36.56 14.46 2.33
CA ARG A 141 -36.49 15.69 1.55
C ARG A 141 -37.59 16.70 1.88
N ASP A 142 -38.73 16.20 2.36
CA ASP A 142 -39.89 16.99 2.78
C ASP A 142 -39.77 17.54 4.21
N THR A 143 -38.78 17.09 4.97
CA THR A 143 -38.55 17.49 6.36
C THR A 143 -37.65 18.74 6.36
N PRO A 144 -38.15 19.91 6.81
CA PRO A 144 -37.31 21.11 6.90
C PRO A 144 -36.16 20.88 7.88
N ALA A 145 -34.97 21.37 7.57
CA ALA A 145 -33.86 21.37 8.51
C ALA A 145 -34.19 22.26 9.71
N VAL A 146 -34.39 21.66 10.89
CA VAL A 146 -34.81 22.36 12.13
C VAL A 146 -33.64 22.82 13.01
N GLY A 147 -32.39 22.66 12.58
CA GLY A 147 -31.19 23.10 13.29
C GLY A 147 -30.30 23.98 12.41
N GLY A 148 -29.85 25.12 12.93
CA GLY A 148 -28.89 26.02 12.26
C GLY A 148 -29.46 27.30 11.65
N GLN A 149 -30.77 27.58 11.79
CA GLN A 149 -31.28 28.92 11.51
C GLN A 149 -30.85 29.86 12.66
N SER A 150 -29.70 30.49 12.51
CA SER A 150 -29.30 31.65 13.30
C SER A 150 -30.33 32.76 13.06
N GLN A 151 -31.33 32.80 13.94
CA GLN A 151 -32.15 33.99 14.09
C GLN A 151 -31.23 35.04 14.71
N GLY A 152 -30.64 35.86 13.84
CA GLY A 152 -29.66 36.87 14.18
C GLY A 152 -30.11 37.70 15.38
N ARG A 153 -29.18 37.91 16.30
CA ARG A 153 -29.29 38.91 17.35
C ARG A 153 -28.11 39.87 17.23
#